data_AF-A0A8T2Z609-F1
#
_entry.id   AF-A0A8T2Z609-F1
#
_cell.length_a   1.000
_cell.length_b   1.000
_cell.length_c   1.000
_cell.angle_alpha   90.00
_cell.angle_beta   90.00
_cell.angle_gamma   90.00
#
_symmetry.space_group_name_H-M   'P 1'
#
loop_
_entity.id
_entity.type
_entity.pdbx_description
1 polymer ?
#
loop_
_entity_poly.entity_id
_entity_poly.type
_entity_poly.pdbx_seq_one_letter_code
_entity_poly.pdbx_strand_id
1 'polypeptide(L)'
;MATHTLTATLCNSSLVKSNSKFTFFGTRIITRTQKTQTLAMATAPTAAKVAPAVIVGGGRVGRALQEMGSGQDLLVKRGDPVPLDFEGPILVCTRNDDLDAVLEVTPKSRWSDLVFFQNGMLEPWFQSKGLGDADQVLAYFAVSKLGEPPIDGKTDTNPEGLTAAYGKWASAVAARLHAGGLSCKVLDKETFQKQMLEKLIWISAFMLVGARHPGATVGAVEKEFRSEVNLPLTMMC
;
A
#
# COMPACT_ATOMS: atom_id res chain seq x y z
N MET A 1 44.67 0.97 31.65
CA MET A 1 45.35 0.99 30.34
C MET A 1 45.17 -0.38 29.69
N ALA A 2 44.31 -0.46 28.68
CA ALA A 2 44.31 -1.51 27.65
C ALA A 2 43.32 -1.07 26.57
N THR A 3 43.86 -0.50 25.49
CA THR A 3 43.12 -0.04 24.31
C THR A 3 43.16 -1.18 23.29
N HIS A 4 42.01 -1.78 22.97
CA HIS A 4 41.92 -2.75 21.87
C HIS A 4 41.44 -2.05 20.61
N THR A 5 42.39 -1.73 19.75
CA THR A 5 42.19 -1.27 18.38
C THR A 5 41.82 -2.46 17.50
N LEU A 6 40.61 -2.46 16.91
CA LEU A 6 40.22 -3.39 15.86
C LEU A 6 40.41 -2.71 14.50
N THR A 7 41.51 -3.08 13.85
CA THR A 7 41.85 -2.71 12.48
C THR A 7 41.12 -3.66 11.53
N ALA A 8 40.12 -3.16 10.81
CA ALA A 8 39.47 -3.91 9.73
C ALA A 8 40.12 -3.55 8.39
N THR A 9 40.92 -4.48 7.88
CA THR A 9 41.58 -4.42 6.58
C THR A 9 40.54 -4.50 5.45
N LEU A 10 40.50 -3.48 4.61
CA LEU A 10 39.75 -3.43 3.35
C LEU A 10 40.32 -4.47 2.39
N CYS A 11 39.50 -5.44 1.97
CA CYS A 11 39.77 -6.25 0.79
C CYS A 11 38.79 -5.88 -0.32
N ASN A 12 39.37 -5.74 -1.50
CA ASN A 12 38.90 -5.07 -2.68
C ASN A 12 38.14 -6.08 -3.59
N SER A 13 36.96 -5.72 -4.07
CA SER A 13 36.36 -6.39 -5.24
C SER A 13 35.51 -5.42 -6.05
N SER A 14 36.19 -4.76 -7.00
CA SER A 14 35.81 -4.64 -8.41
C SER A 14 34.33 -4.40 -8.78
N LEU A 15 34.03 -3.11 -9.00
CA LEU A 15 33.38 -2.57 -10.21
C LEU A 15 32.17 -3.32 -10.79
N VAL A 16 30.98 -2.95 -10.33
CA VAL A 16 29.78 -2.86 -11.18
C VAL A 16 29.43 -1.38 -11.31
N LYS A 17 29.72 -0.79 -12.47
CA LYS A 17 29.37 0.58 -12.81
C LYS A 17 27.85 0.68 -12.99
N SER A 18 27.16 1.27 -12.01
CA SER A 18 25.78 1.70 -12.17
C SER A 18 25.75 2.89 -13.14
N ASN A 19 25.43 2.60 -14.40
CA ASN A 19 25.11 3.61 -15.39
C ASN A 19 23.61 3.95 -15.25
N SER A 20 23.27 4.86 -14.35
CA SER A 20 22.03 5.64 -14.48
C SER A 20 22.38 7.12 -14.40
N LYS A 21 22.57 7.70 -15.59
CA LYS A 21 22.82 9.13 -15.75
C LYS A 21 21.54 9.88 -15.39
N PHE A 22 21.54 10.57 -14.25
CA PHE A 22 20.58 11.62 -13.96
C PHE A 22 20.89 12.80 -14.90
N THR A 23 20.10 12.97 -15.96
CA THR A 23 20.23 14.11 -16.88
C THR A 23 19.12 15.12 -16.63
N PHE A 24 19.53 16.29 -16.13
CA PHE A 24 18.74 17.50 -15.97
C PHE A 24 18.83 18.32 -17.25
N PHE A 25 17.71 18.60 -17.94
CA PHE A 25 17.73 19.53 -19.08
C PHE A 25 16.48 20.41 -19.20
N GLY A 26 16.73 21.70 -18.99
CA GLY A 26 16.33 22.86 -19.80
C GLY A 26 15.03 22.82 -20.61
N THR A 27 14.11 23.69 -20.20
CA THR A 27 12.89 24.07 -20.91
C THR A 27 13.19 24.63 -22.30
N ARG A 28 12.72 23.95 -23.36
CA ARG A 28 12.67 24.49 -24.73
C ARG A 28 11.21 24.52 -25.18
N ILE A 29 10.68 25.72 -25.35
CA ILE A 29 9.34 25.97 -25.89
C ILE A 29 9.38 25.64 -27.38
N ILE A 30 8.61 24.64 -27.81
CA ILE A 30 8.39 24.30 -29.22
C ILE A 30 6.92 24.57 -29.53
N THR A 31 6.67 25.55 -30.39
CA THR A 31 5.36 25.89 -30.95
C THR A 31 4.90 24.75 -31.87
N ARG A 32 3.81 24.05 -31.51
CA ARG A 32 3.23 22.95 -32.29
C ARG A 32 1.96 23.41 -33.00
N THR A 33 1.96 23.34 -34.31
CA THR A 33 0.81 23.55 -35.20
C THR A 33 -0.22 22.44 -34.98
N GLN A 34 -1.47 22.81 -34.68
CA GLN A 34 -2.58 21.88 -34.45
C GLN A 34 -3.12 21.36 -35.79
N LYS A 35 -3.00 20.05 -36.03
CA LYS A 35 -3.83 19.33 -37.01
C LYS A 35 -5.01 18.72 -36.26
N THR A 36 -6.21 19.11 -36.65
CA THR A 36 -7.49 18.60 -36.15
C THR A 36 -7.60 17.11 -36.47
N GLN A 37 -7.44 16.26 -35.46
CA GLN A 37 -7.77 14.84 -35.56
C GLN A 37 -9.14 14.62 -34.93
N THR A 38 -10.05 14.05 -35.71
CA THR A 38 -11.36 13.58 -35.29
C THR A 38 -11.18 12.51 -34.22
N LEU A 39 -11.47 12.84 -32.97
CA LEU A 39 -11.44 11.91 -31.85
C LEU A 39 -12.62 10.93 -32.00
N ALA A 40 -12.30 9.66 -32.23
CA ALA A 40 -13.24 8.57 -32.00
C ALA A 40 -13.63 8.62 -30.50
N MET A 41 -14.93 8.73 -30.24
CA MET A 41 -15.48 8.68 -28.89
C MET A 41 -15.21 7.31 -28.30
N ALA A 42 -14.16 7.21 -27.48
CA ALA A 42 -13.97 6.08 -26.59
C ALA A 42 -15.19 6.02 -25.67
N THR A 43 -15.95 4.93 -25.74
CA THR A 43 -17.01 4.62 -24.77
C THR A 43 -16.37 4.62 -23.39
N ALA A 44 -16.80 5.56 -22.54
CA ALA A 44 -16.39 5.61 -21.14
C ALA A 44 -16.69 4.25 -20.49
N PRO A 45 -15.75 3.67 -19.70
CA PRO A 45 -16.03 2.45 -18.97
C PRO A 45 -17.22 2.71 -18.04
N THR A 46 -18.28 1.91 -18.17
CA THR A 46 -19.39 1.90 -17.24
C THR A 46 -18.82 1.70 -15.84
N ALA A 47 -19.03 2.64 -14.92
CA ALA A 47 -18.52 2.54 -13.55
C ALA A 47 -18.96 1.20 -12.96
N ALA A 48 -17.99 0.33 -12.65
CA ALA A 48 -18.27 -0.97 -12.07
C ALA A 48 -19.02 -0.77 -10.75
N LYS A 49 -20.18 -1.44 -10.60
CA LYS A 49 -21.00 -1.34 -9.39
C LYS A 49 -20.16 -1.78 -8.18
N VAL A 50 -19.99 -0.89 -7.20
CA VAL A 50 -19.27 -1.19 -5.97
C VAL A 50 -20.07 -2.23 -5.15
N ALA A 51 -19.45 -3.37 -4.87
CA ALA A 51 -20.06 -4.42 -4.07
C ALA A 51 -20.15 -4.00 -2.58
N PRO A 52 -21.25 -4.30 -1.88
CA PRO A 52 -21.33 -4.15 -0.42
C PRO A 52 -20.22 -4.95 0.27
N ALA A 53 -19.75 -4.47 1.42
CA ALA A 53 -18.70 -5.12 2.18
C ALA A 53 -18.98 -5.11 3.69
N VAL A 54 -18.42 -6.08 4.39
CA VAL A 54 -18.20 -5.95 5.84
C VAL A 54 -16.89 -5.20 6.04
N ILE A 55 -16.87 -4.21 6.92
CA ILE A 55 -15.67 -3.43 7.24
C ILE A 55 -15.34 -3.64 8.71
N VAL A 56 -14.21 -4.28 8.99
CA VAL A 56 -13.75 -4.52 10.36
C VAL A 56 -12.78 -3.42 10.76
N GLY A 57 -13.20 -2.57 11.70
CA GLY A 57 -12.41 -1.46 12.22
C GLY A 57 -12.83 -0.09 11.67
N GLY A 58 -13.56 0.68 12.49
CA GLY A 58 -14.07 2.02 12.16
C GLY A 58 -13.04 3.16 12.31
N GLY A 59 -11.76 2.89 12.03
CA GLY A 59 -10.70 3.90 12.00
C GLY A 59 -10.73 4.74 10.72
N ARG A 60 -9.67 5.51 10.49
CA ARG A 60 -9.53 6.41 9.33
C ARG A 60 -9.73 5.67 7.98
N VAL A 61 -9.01 4.58 7.78
CA VAL A 61 -9.10 3.78 6.54
C VAL A 61 -10.47 3.11 6.41
N GLY A 62 -10.96 2.45 7.47
CA GLY A 62 -12.25 1.76 7.41
C GLY A 62 -13.43 2.69 7.13
N ARG A 63 -13.44 3.90 7.72
CA ARG A 63 -14.47 4.91 7.41
C ARG A 63 -14.37 5.44 5.99
N ALA A 64 -13.16 5.73 5.51
CA ALA A 64 -12.97 6.14 4.12
C ALA A 64 -13.47 5.05 3.16
N LEU A 65 -13.18 3.78 3.41
CA LEU A 65 -13.67 2.67 2.58
C LEU A 65 -15.20 2.54 2.63
N GLN A 66 -15.82 2.79 3.78
CA GLN A 66 -17.27 2.81 3.94
C GLN A 66 -17.92 3.93 3.09
N GLU A 67 -17.31 5.12 3.11
CA GLU A 67 -17.77 6.28 2.32
C GLU A 67 -17.63 6.06 0.81
N MET A 68 -16.61 5.30 0.39
CA MET A 68 -16.42 4.85 -1.01
C MET A 68 -17.37 3.70 -1.42
N GLY A 69 -18.17 3.20 -0.49
CA GLY A 69 -19.07 2.07 -0.70
C GLY A 69 -20.37 2.42 -1.42
N SER A 70 -21.24 1.42 -1.55
CA SER A 70 -22.58 1.58 -2.11
C SER A 70 -23.61 2.11 -1.11
N GLY A 71 -23.20 2.42 0.13
CA GLY A 71 -24.10 2.74 1.25
C GLY A 71 -24.72 1.51 1.93
N GLN A 72 -24.39 0.30 1.48
CA GLN A 72 -24.90 -0.96 2.02
C GLN A 72 -23.87 -1.72 2.88
N ASP A 73 -22.75 -1.07 3.21
CA ASP A 73 -21.68 -1.69 3.97
C ASP A 73 -22.05 -1.85 5.45
N LEU A 74 -21.61 -2.96 6.03
CA LEU A 74 -21.72 -3.19 7.47
C LEU A 74 -20.39 -2.87 8.15
N LEU A 75 -20.41 -1.90 9.06
CA LEU A 75 -19.25 -1.63 9.92
C LEU A 75 -19.29 -2.49 11.18
N VAL A 76 -18.27 -3.32 11.38
CA VAL A 76 -18.08 -4.17 12.56
C VAL A 76 -17.04 -3.52 13.48
N LYS A 77 -17.41 -3.31 14.75
CA LYS A 77 -16.52 -2.74 15.77
C LYS A 77 -15.82 -3.87 16.55
N ARG A 78 -14.87 -3.48 17.39
CA ARG A 78 -14.14 -4.42 18.26
C ARG A 78 -15.12 -5.20 19.13
N GLY A 79 -15.07 -6.52 19.04
CA GLY A 79 -15.91 -7.44 19.81
C GLY A 79 -17.25 -7.80 19.16
N ASP A 80 -17.68 -7.08 18.12
CA ASP A 80 -18.89 -7.44 17.37
C ASP A 80 -18.58 -8.62 16.43
N PRO A 81 -19.49 -9.61 16.29
CA PRO A 81 -19.29 -10.73 15.38
C PRO A 81 -19.42 -10.29 13.91
N VAL A 82 -18.60 -10.88 13.04
CA VAL A 82 -18.81 -10.77 11.59
C VAL A 82 -20.00 -11.65 11.19
N PRO A 83 -21.01 -11.11 10.46
CA PRO A 83 -22.18 -11.88 10.09
C PRO A 83 -21.86 -13.02 9.13
N LEU A 84 -22.47 -14.18 9.36
CA LEU A 84 -22.34 -15.34 8.47
C LEU A 84 -22.97 -15.07 7.10
N ASP A 85 -24.17 -14.47 7.09
CA ASP A 85 -25.06 -14.36 5.92
C ASP A 85 -24.87 -13.08 5.09
N PHE A 86 -23.79 -12.33 5.32
CA PHE A 86 -23.48 -11.14 4.52
C PHE A 86 -22.61 -11.53 3.32
N GLU A 87 -23.12 -11.38 2.10
CA GLU A 87 -22.32 -11.63 0.89
C GLU A 87 -21.33 -10.49 0.61
N GLY A 88 -20.11 -10.85 0.20
CA GLY A 88 -19.09 -9.89 -0.20
C GLY A 88 -17.79 -9.97 0.62
N PRO A 89 -16.83 -9.08 0.32
CA PRO A 89 -15.54 -9.05 1.01
C PRO A 89 -15.67 -8.54 2.45
N ILE A 90 -14.73 -8.98 3.29
CA ILE A 90 -14.53 -8.50 4.65
C ILE A 90 -13.25 -7.68 4.68
N LEU A 91 -13.36 -6.35 4.63
CA LEU A 91 -12.24 -5.43 4.59
C LEU A 91 -11.67 -5.23 6.00
N VAL A 92 -10.49 -5.79 6.27
CA VAL A 92 -9.82 -5.73 7.58
C VAL A 92 -8.99 -4.46 7.66
N CYS A 93 -9.47 -3.49 8.44
CA CYS A 93 -8.90 -2.15 8.57
C CYS A 93 -8.40 -1.85 10.00
N THR A 94 -8.18 -2.91 10.79
CA THR A 94 -7.60 -2.85 12.14
C THR A 94 -6.08 -2.75 12.08
N ARG A 95 -5.46 -2.58 13.25
CA ARG A 95 -4.00 -2.65 13.41
C ARG A 95 -3.53 -4.11 13.40
N ASN A 96 -2.24 -4.32 13.13
CA ASN A 96 -1.66 -5.67 13.04
C ASN A 96 -1.77 -6.45 14.37
N ASP A 97 -1.72 -5.78 15.52
CA ASP A 97 -1.86 -6.37 16.86
C ASP A 97 -3.29 -6.83 17.18
N ASP A 98 -4.28 -6.39 16.41
CA ASP A 98 -5.69 -6.78 16.58
C ASP A 98 -6.11 -7.93 15.64
N LEU A 99 -5.24 -8.43 14.74
CA LEU A 99 -5.63 -9.39 13.69
C LEU A 99 -6.12 -10.74 14.24
N ASP A 100 -5.55 -11.21 15.34
CA ASP A 100 -5.99 -12.46 15.97
C ASP A 100 -7.45 -12.35 16.47
N ALA A 101 -7.82 -11.22 17.07
CA ALA A 101 -9.19 -10.95 17.50
C ALA A 101 -10.17 -10.86 16.31
N VAL A 102 -9.71 -10.40 15.13
CA VAL A 102 -10.54 -10.41 13.91
C VAL A 102 -10.89 -11.85 13.51
N LEU A 103 -9.94 -12.78 13.57
CA LEU A 103 -10.20 -14.18 13.25
C LEU A 103 -11.15 -14.84 14.26
N GLU A 104 -11.06 -14.51 15.54
CA GLU A 104 -11.93 -15.03 16.59
C GLU A 104 -13.40 -14.67 16.39
N VAL A 105 -13.67 -13.43 15.96
CA VAL A 105 -15.04 -12.94 15.71
C VAL A 105 -15.53 -13.21 14.29
N THR A 106 -14.68 -13.77 13.41
CA THR A 106 -15.04 -14.10 12.03
C THR A 106 -15.34 -15.60 11.89
N PRO A 107 -16.55 -15.99 11.43
CA PRO A 107 -16.84 -17.38 11.14
C PRO A 107 -15.79 -18.00 10.22
N LYS A 108 -15.27 -19.18 10.58
CA LYS A 108 -14.16 -19.82 9.84
C LYS A 108 -14.48 -20.07 8.35
N SER A 109 -15.75 -20.31 8.03
CA SER A 109 -16.25 -20.45 6.64
C SER A 109 -16.08 -19.17 5.81
N ARG A 110 -15.94 -18.01 6.46
CA ARG A 110 -15.78 -16.68 5.86
C ARG A 110 -14.34 -16.19 5.83
N TRP A 111 -13.38 -16.96 6.35
CA TRP A 111 -11.96 -16.55 6.33
C TRP A 111 -11.42 -16.35 4.92
N SER A 112 -11.95 -17.05 3.92
CA SER A 112 -11.61 -16.86 2.50
C SER A 112 -12.18 -15.58 1.88
N ASP A 113 -12.93 -14.79 2.65
CA ASP A 113 -13.43 -13.47 2.24
C ASP A 113 -12.70 -12.30 2.93
N LEU A 114 -11.74 -12.59 3.81
CA LEU A 114 -10.94 -11.57 4.50
C LEU A 114 -9.96 -10.92 3.54
N VAL A 115 -10.01 -9.58 3.47
CA VAL A 115 -9.12 -8.74 2.67
C VAL A 115 -8.30 -7.84 3.61
N PHE A 116 -6.99 -8.03 3.64
CA PHE A 116 -6.09 -7.37 4.58
C PHE A 116 -5.50 -6.07 4.00
N PHE A 117 -5.74 -4.92 4.67
CA PHE A 117 -5.20 -3.59 4.31
C PHE A 117 -3.94 -3.20 5.11
N GLN A 118 -3.34 -4.18 5.78
CA GLN A 118 -2.25 -3.96 6.71
C GLN A 118 -0.95 -3.65 5.97
N ASN A 119 -0.09 -2.85 6.62
CA ASN A 119 1.29 -2.69 6.17
C ASN A 119 2.16 -3.81 6.75
N GLY A 120 3.22 -4.16 6.02
CA GLY A 120 4.20 -5.16 6.43
C GLY A 120 4.14 -6.43 5.59
N MET A 121 4.86 -7.46 6.03
CA MET A 121 4.88 -8.81 5.46
C MET A 121 4.04 -9.72 6.34
N LEU A 122 2.81 -10.02 5.92
CA LEU A 122 1.87 -10.81 6.72
C LEU A 122 1.97 -12.31 6.47
N GLU A 123 2.73 -12.75 5.48
CA GLU A 123 2.89 -14.15 5.07
C GLU A 123 3.23 -15.09 6.23
N PRO A 124 4.19 -14.77 7.13
CA PRO A 124 4.45 -15.62 8.29
C PRO A 124 3.22 -15.77 9.21
N TRP A 125 2.47 -14.69 9.40
CA TRP A 125 1.24 -14.72 10.20
C TRP A 125 0.14 -15.52 9.49
N PHE A 126 -0.08 -15.32 8.18
CA PHE A 126 -1.04 -16.12 7.40
C PHE A 126 -0.73 -17.62 7.47
N GLN A 127 0.54 -17.99 7.32
CA GLN A 127 0.99 -19.39 7.44
C GLN A 127 0.67 -19.96 8.83
N SER A 128 0.95 -19.20 9.90
CA SER A 128 0.68 -19.63 11.27
C SER A 128 -0.81 -19.88 11.56
N LYS A 129 -1.71 -19.18 10.85
CA LYS A 129 -3.16 -19.30 10.99
C LYS A 129 -3.80 -20.24 9.97
N GLY A 130 -3.04 -20.71 8.98
CA GLY A 130 -3.56 -21.51 7.87
C GLY A 130 -4.42 -20.72 6.88
N LEU A 131 -4.15 -19.41 6.73
CA LEU A 131 -4.90 -18.51 5.85
C LEU A 131 -4.48 -18.58 4.37
N GLY A 132 -3.45 -19.38 4.03
CA GLY A 132 -3.03 -19.62 2.64
C GLY A 132 -2.79 -18.33 1.86
N ASP A 133 -3.34 -18.28 0.64
CA ASP A 133 -3.25 -17.13 -0.27
C ASP A 133 -4.38 -16.13 0.01
N ALA A 134 -4.35 -15.53 1.21
CA ALA A 134 -5.32 -14.54 1.63
C ALA A 134 -5.30 -13.28 0.74
N ASP A 135 -6.46 -12.64 0.59
CA ASP A 135 -6.60 -11.38 -0.13
C ASP A 135 -5.87 -10.24 0.58
N GLN A 136 -5.13 -9.43 -0.17
CA GLN A 136 -4.30 -8.37 0.39
C GLN A 136 -4.39 -7.08 -0.43
N VAL A 137 -4.16 -5.96 0.25
CA VAL A 137 -4.09 -4.62 -0.35
C VAL A 137 -2.85 -3.89 0.13
N LEU A 138 -1.95 -3.56 -0.80
CA LEU A 138 -0.85 -2.64 -0.58
C LEU A 138 -1.37 -1.20 -0.74
N ALA A 139 -1.87 -0.62 0.35
CA ALA A 139 -2.41 0.73 0.32
C ALA A 139 -1.30 1.79 0.16
N TYR A 140 -1.31 2.54 -0.94
CA TYR A 140 -0.51 3.76 -1.14
C TYR A 140 -1.46 4.95 -1.24
N PHE A 141 -2.24 5.15 -0.20
CA PHE A 141 -3.05 6.35 0.00
C PHE A 141 -3.02 6.70 1.48
N ALA A 142 -3.28 7.97 1.79
CA ALA A 142 -3.29 8.45 3.16
C ALA A 142 -4.65 9.06 3.51
N VAL A 143 -5.17 8.71 4.68
CA VAL A 143 -6.31 9.41 5.29
C VAL A 143 -5.75 10.18 6.47
N SER A 144 -5.65 11.50 6.31
CA SER A 144 -5.04 12.39 7.31
C SER A 144 -5.82 12.35 8.62
N LYS A 145 -7.13 12.59 8.57
CA LYS A 145 -8.04 12.57 9.71
C LYS A 145 -9.34 11.83 9.39
N LEU A 146 -10.08 11.47 10.44
CA LEU A 146 -11.39 10.82 10.27
C LEU A 146 -12.37 11.74 9.55
N GLY A 147 -13.01 11.25 8.50
CA GLY A 147 -13.96 12.01 7.67
C GLY A 147 -13.32 12.93 6.63
N GLU A 148 -11.99 12.98 6.53
CA GLU A 148 -11.32 13.61 5.40
C GLU A 148 -11.18 12.62 4.24
N PRO A 149 -11.31 13.07 2.98
CA PRO A 149 -11.14 12.20 1.83
C PRO A 149 -9.70 11.67 1.79
N PRO A 150 -9.50 10.41 1.35
CA PRO A 150 -8.17 9.86 1.15
C PRO A 150 -7.41 10.62 0.05
N ILE A 151 -6.11 10.76 0.24
CA ILE A 151 -5.19 11.30 -0.76
C ILE A 151 -4.46 10.12 -1.41
N ASP A 152 -4.60 9.98 -2.72
CA ASP A 152 -3.90 8.97 -3.51
C ASP A 152 -2.39 9.22 -3.51
N GLY A 153 -1.60 8.16 -3.37
CA GLY A 153 -0.13 8.20 -3.37
C GLY A 153 0.47 8.28 -4.77
N LYS A 154 -0.21 8.94 -5.70
CA LYS A 154 0.31 9.26 -7.03
C LYS A 154 1.46 10.25 -6.92
N THR A 155 2.47 10.06 -7.76
CA THR A 155 3.65 10.92 -7.82
C THR A 155 3.98 11.22 -9.28
N ASP A 156 4.84 12.20 -9.55
CA ASP A 156 5.27 12.51 -10.93
C ASP A 156 5.93 11.32 -11.64
N THR A 157 6.59 10.44 -10.88
CA THR A 157 7.23 9.22 -11.39
C THR A 157 6.30 8.01 -11.46
N ASN A 158 5.16 8.05 -10.75
CA ASN A 158 4.14 7.00 -10.73
C ASN A 158 2.75 7.65 -10.83
N PRO A 159 2.41 8.28 -11.97
CA PRO A 159 1.15 9.00 -12.15
C PRO A 159 -0.07 8.08 -12.15
N GLU A 160 0.13 6.80 -12.44
CA GLU A 160 -0.89 5.75 -12.37
C GLU A 160 -1.14 5.24 -10.94
N GLY A 161 -0.27 5.57 -9.99
CA GLY A 161 -0.36 5.22 -8.57
C GLY A 161 0.19 3.84 -8.22
N LEU A 162 0.49 3.64 -6.94
CA LEU A 162 1.17 2.45 -6.41
C LEU A 162 0.26 1.50 -5.64
N THR A 163 -0.98 1.90 -5.34
CA THR A 163 -1.91 1.03 -4.63
C THR A 163 -2.20 -0.22 -5.46
N ALA A 164 -2.10 -1.39 -4.83
CA ALA A 164 -2.33 -2.67 -5.49
C ALA A 164 -3.15 -3.62 -4.61
N ALA A 165 -3.97 -4.45 -5.24
CA ALA A 165 -4.76 -5.49 -4.60
C ALA A 165 -4.46 -6.86 -5.24
N TYR A 166 -4.51 -7.91 -4.43
CA TYR A 166 -4.32 -9.31 -4.81
C TYR A 166 -5.37 -10.20 -4.14
N GLY A 167 -5.79 -11.25 -4.84
CA GLY A 167 -6.71 -12.28 -4.35
C GLY A 167 -8.07 -12.28 -5.03
N LYS A 168 -9.00 -13.08 -4.48
CA LYS A 168 -10.38 -13.29 -4.95
C LYS A 168 -11.16 -11.98 -5.13
N TRP A 169 -11.01 -11.06 -4.20
CA TRP A 169 -11.75 -9.80 -4.08
C TRP A 169 -10.99 -8.59 -4.62
N ALA A 170 -9.79 -8.79 -5.19
CA ALA A 170 -8.95 -7.69 -5.69
C ALA A 170 -9.67 -6.75 -6.66
N SER A 171 -10.46 -7.29 -7.61
CA SER A 171 -11.26 -6.48 -8.54
C SER A 171 -12.35 -5.68 -7.85
N ALA A 172 -13.00 -6.22 -6.82
CA ALA A 172 -14.03 -5.52 -6.06
C ALA A 172 -13.41 -4.38 -5.22
N VAL A 173 -12.24 -4.62 -4.63
CA VAL A 173 -11.45 -3.60 -3.94
C VAL A 173 -11.04 -2.50 -4.91
N ALA A 174 -10.51 -2.85 -6.09
CA ALA A 174 -10.10 -1.86 -7.08
C ALA A 174 -11.28 -0.99 -7.53
N ALA A 175 -12.44 -1.58 -7.82
CA ALA A 175 -13.65 -0.84 -8.17
C ALA A 175 -14.07 0.13 -7.06
N ARG A 176 -14.01 -0.29 -5.80
CA ARG A 176 -14.30 0.57 -4.64
C ARG A 176 -13.32 1.74 -4.52
N LEU A 177 -12.02 1.47 -4.63
CA LEU A 177 -10.99 2.51 -4.56
C LEU A 177 -11.13 3.50 -5.73
N HIS A 178 -11.40 3.02 -6.95
CA HIS A 178 -11.65 3.85 -8.12
C HIS A 178 -12.90 4.73 -7.95
N ALA A 179 -13.97 4.21 -7.34
CA ALA A 179 -15.16 4.99 -7.01
C ALA A 179 -14.86 6.13 -6.02
N GLY A 180 -13.88 5.94 -5.14
CA GLY A 180 -13.33 6.97 -4.27
C GLY A 180 -12.30 7.91 -4.91
N GLY A 181 -12.06 7.80 -6.22
CA GLY A 181 -11.05 8.60 -6.93
C GLY A 181 -9.60 8.16 -6.71
N LEU A 182 -9.38 7.01 -6.07
CA LEU A 182 -8.05 6.46 -5.81
C LEU A 182 -7.62 5.52 -6.94
N SER A 183 -6.31 5.44 -7.17
CA SER A 183 -5.70 4.40 -7.99
C SER A 183 -5.76 3.05 -7.28
N CYS A 184 -5.85 1.97 -8.08
CA CYS A 184 -5.62 0.61 -7.61
C CYS A 184 -5.32 -0.30 -8.80
N LYS A 185 -4.23 -1.04 -8.73
CA LYS A 185 -3.86 -2.11 -9.66
C LYS A 185 -4.37 -3.45 -9.11
N VAL A 186 -4.81 -4.35 -9.99
CA VAL A 186 -5.05 -5.75 -9.63
C VAL A 186 -3.86 -6.55 -10.15
N LEU A 187 -3.16 -7.25 -9.25
CA LEU A 187 -1.92 -7.94 -9.57
C LEU A 187 -2.05 -9.43 -9.33
N ASP A 188 -1.27 -10.21 -10.08
CA ASP A 188 -1.00 -11.60 -9.73
C ASP A 188 -0.09 -11.69 -8.50
N LYS A 189 0.02 -12.90 -7.95
CA LYS A 189 0.75 -13.17 -6.71
C LYS A 189 2.21 -12.73 -6.76
N GLU A 190 2.92 -13.09 -7.82
CA GLU A 190 4.36 -12.85 -7.92
C GLU A 190 4.64 -11.34 -8.03
N THR A 191 3.87 -10.65 -8.87
CA THR A 191 4.00 -9.20 -9.04
C THR A 191 3.60 -8.45 -7.76
N PHE A 192 2.55 -8.88 -7.07
CA PHE A 192 2.14 -8.30 -5.79
C PHE A 192 3.22 -8.46 -4.71
N GLN A 193 3.81 -9.66 -4.60
CA GLN A 193 4.86 -9.93 -3.61
C GLN A 193 6.12 -9.11 -3.83
N LYS A 194 6.52 -8.88 -5.09
CA LYS A 194 7.62 -7.96 -5.43
C LYS A 194 7.35 -6.55 -4.92
N GLN A 195 6.17 -6.00 -5.21
CA GLN A 195 5.79 -4.67 -4.72
C GLN A 195 5.65 -4.59 -3.20
N MET A 196 5.19 -5.66 -2.56
CA MET A 196 5.11 -5.74 -1.11
C MET A 196 6.49 -5.67 -0.47
N LEU A 197 7.46 -6.41 -1.01
CA LEU A 197 8.86 -6.38 -0.55
C LEU A 197 9.48 -5.00 -0.76
N GLU A 198 9.29 -4.38 -1.92
CA GLU A 198 9.73 -3.01 -2.19
C GLU A 198 9.15 -2.02 -1.17
N LYS A 199 7.83 -2.11 -0.91
CA LYS A 199 7.16 -1.28 0.10
C LYS A 199 7.72 -1.53 1.50
N LEU A 200 7.96 -2.79 1.85
CA LEU A 200 8.49 -3.18 3.15
C LEU A 200 9.88 -2.59 3.38
N ILE A 201 10.77 -2.70 2.40
CA ILE A 201 12.13 -2.13 2.46
C ILE A 201 12.02 -0.61 2.64
N TRP A 202 11.17 0.05 1.84
CA TRP A 202 10.96 1.49 1.93
C TRP A 202 10.44 1.92 3.32
N ILE A 203 9.36 1.30 3.81
CA ILE A 203 8.80 1.61 5.14
C ILE A 203 9.83 1.32 6.23
N SER A 204 10.55 0.21 6.15
CA SER A 204 11.55 -0.16 7.17
C SER A 204 12.65 0.88 7.28
N ALA A 205 13.20 1.34 6.16
CA ALA A 205 14.24 2.37 6.14
C ALA A 205 13.71 3.72 6.63
N PHE A 206 12.58 4.19 6.07
CA PHE A 206 12.04 5.51 6.38
C PHE A 206 11.51 5.62 7.82
N MET A 207 10.80 4.61 8.31
CA MET A 207 10.25 4.63 9.66
C MET A 207 11.33 4.45 10.72
N LEU A 208 12.39 3.68 10.44
CA LEU A 208 13.54 3.56 11.34
C LEU A 208 14.26 4.90 11.51
N VAL A 209 14.55 5.60 10.40
CA VAL A 209 15.17 6.92 10.45
C VAL A 209 14.23 7.93 11.10
N GLY A 210 12.95 7.94 10.73
CA GLY A 210 11.95 8.82 11.35
C GLY A 210 11.82 8.64 12.86
N ALA A 211 11.89 7.41 13.36
CA ALA A 211 11.87 7.12 14.79
C ALA A 211 13.07 7.69 15.56
N ARG A 212 14.22 7.87 14.89
CA ARG A 212 15.41 8.52 15.47
C ARG A 212 15.30 10.03 15.53
N HIS A 213 14.36 10.63 14.79
CA HIS A 213 14.17 12.07 14.66
C HIS A 213 12.74 12.47 15.08
N PRO A 214 12.46 12.59 16.39
CA PRO A 214 11.12 12.89 16.90
C PRO A 214 10.51 14.15 16.27
N GLY A 215 9.29 14.02 15.78
CA GLY A 215 8.56 15.13 15.12
C GLY A 215 8.85 15.27 13.62
N ALA A 216 9.81 14.54 13.05
CA ALA A 216 10.03 14.51 11.62
C ALA A 216 8.86 13.83 10.89
N THR A 217 8.37 14.47 9.83
CA THR A 217 7.44 13.84 8.89
C THR A 217 8.20 12.95 7.92
N VAL A 218 7.51 12.04 7.22
CA VAL A 218 8.13 11.23 6.16
C VAL A 218 8.80 12.10 5.09
N GLY A 219 8.20 13.25 4.73
CA GLY A 219 8.81 14.21 3.80
C GLY A 219 10.05 14.91 4.37
N ALA A 220 10.08 15.19 5.68
CA ALA A 220 11.29 15.70 6.33
C ALA A 220 12.41 14.64 6.31
N VAL A 221 12.08 13.36 6.56
CA VAL A 221 13.04 12.25 6.44
C VAL A 221 13.61 12.14 5.03
N GLU A 222 12.76 12.24 4.02
CA GLU A 222 13.19 12.19 2.61
C GLU A 222 14.14 13.34 2.24
N LYS A 223 13.88 14.55 2.74
CA LYS A 223 14.59 15.77 2.37
C LYS A 223 15.86 16.01 3.19
N GLU A 224 15.80 15.81 4.50
CA GLU A 224 16.83 16.24 5.46
C GLU A 224 17.71 15.09 5.95
N PHE A 225 17.17 13.86 5.99
CA PHE A 225 17.86 12.67 6.53
C PHE A 225 18.13 11.60 5.47
N ARG A 226 18.17 11.98 4.19
CA ARG A 226 18.33 11.06 3.05
C ARG A 226 19.59 10.17 3.15
N SER A 227 20.69 10.72 3.64
CA SER A 227 21.94 9.97 3.83
C SER A 227 21.78 8.83 4.85
N GLU A 228 21.00 9.07 5.91
CA GLU A 228 20.71 8.05 6.93
C GLU A 228 19.79 6.97 6.40
N VAL A 229 18.89 7.28 5.46
CA VAL A 229 18.01 6.30 4.79
C VAL A 229 18.79 5.39 3.84
N ASN A 230 19.84 5.90 3.18
CA ASN A 230 20.63 5.09 2.25
C ASN A 230 21.36 3.92 2.93
N LEU A 231 21.71 4.08 4.22
CA LEU A 231 22.46 3.07 4.96
C LEU A 231 21.66 1.76 5.15
N PRO A 232 20.44 1.76 5.75
CA PRO A 232 19.61 0.56 5.84
C PRO A 232 19.17 0.04 4.46
N LEU A 233 18.92 0.92 3.47
CA LEU A 233 18.60 0.46 2.11
C LEU A 233 19.73 -0.38 1.50
N THR A 234 20.98 0.05 1.67
CA THR A 234 22.16 -0.71 1.19
C THR A 234 22.32 -2.07 1.89
N MET A 235 21.80 -2.22 3.11
CA MET A 235 21.86 -3.50 3.82
C MET A 235 20.74 -4.47 3.43
N MET A 236 19.63 -3.96 2.87
CA MET A 236 18.44 -4.74 2.54
C MET A 236 18.34 -5.13 1.06
N CYS A 237 19.09 -4.45 0.18
CA CYS A 237 19.15 -4.67 -1.27
C CYS A 237 20.49 -5.27 -1.69
#